data_AF-A6FXU1-F1
#
_entry.id   AF-A6FXU1-F1
#
_cell.length_a   1.000
_cell.length_b   1.000
_cell.length_c   1.000
_cell.angle_alpha   90.00
_cell.angle_beta   90.00
_cell.angle_gamma   90.00
#
_symmetry.space_group_name_H-M   'P 1'
#
loop_
_entity.id
_entity.type
_entity.pdbx_description
1 polymer ?
#
loop_
_entity_poly.entity_id
_entity_poly.type
_entity_poly.pdbx_seq_one_letter_code
_entity_poly.pdbx_strand_id
1 'polypeptide(L)'
;MKQSREQRFYPWAYEDHGLRLRVLGASLDDRPVELVEPHANSVELGTNWAHATLELELRAPGRLVRRLVAKHERDSPPVAVLITLRCPRTHLRRRVALQAWPSTEGERFGIPLALVRDELAGLVELDAHLIRTAPAADPSAGARVASLAGTRLAGSRTLTLLLDQPEVRAGNYLDVHYRRFSDDPGAPNASALYRLELEGETPILYLNADHESLRPTLDSKGTRGPRARVRDLVFERIASSVWTQLVLRVSARLVDDGEPAYDWERAVLDQWLPRLYPERRAEERQSCLERDFQDLPMLLARLDAILQVEGKLAALAAKLTGEFS
;
A
#
# COMPACT_ATOMS: atom_id res chain seq x y z
N MET A 1 20.01 28.44 -5.05
CA MET A 1 18.54 28.39 -5.25
C MET A 1 18.23 27.26 -6.24
N LYS A 2 17.86 26.07 -5.77
CA LYS A 2 17.37 24.98 -6.62
C LYS A 2 16.18 24.31 -5.93
N GLN A 3 15.12 24.18 -6.71
CA GLN A 3 13.74 23.94 -6.31
C GLN A 3 13.54 22.63 -5.53
N SER A 4 12.83 22.76 -4.43
CA SER A 4 12.31 21.68 -3.58
C SER A 4 11.21 20.88 -4.29
N ARG A 5 11.18 19.58 -3.98
CA ARG A 5 10.18 18.54 -4.31
C ARG A 5 8.75 19.04 -4.56
N GLU A 6 8.16 18.56 -5.65
CA GLU A 6 6.72 18.56 -5.86
C GLU A 6 6.01 17.71 -4.77
N GLN A 7 5.61 18.35 -3.67
CA GLN A 7 4.19 18.26 -3.32
C GLN A 7 3.43 18.53 -4.63
N ARG A 8 2.43 17.73 -5.00
CA ARG A 8 1.47 18.17 -6.02
C ARG A 8 0.68 19.32 -5.39
N PHE A 9 1.31 20.48 -5.33
CA PHE A 9 0.68 21.77 -5.13
C PHE A 9 -0.15 21.95 -6.37
N TYR A 10 -1.39 21.46 -6.32
CA TYR A 10 -2.39 21.95 -7.24
C TYR A 10 -2.54 23.44 -6.92
N PRO A 11 -2.41 24.34 -7.91
CA PRO A 11 -2.63 25.77 -7.70
C PRO A 11 -4.11 26.10 -7.43
N TRP A 12 -4.96 25.08 -7.28
CA TRP A 12 -6.37 25.13 -6.94
C TRP A 12 -6.68 24.19 -5.76
N ALA A 13 -7.87 24.34 -5.18
CA ALA A 13 -8.38 23.46 -4.15
C ALA A 13 -8.54 22.03 -4.69
N TYR A 14 -7.92 21.07 -4.02
CA TYR A 14 -7.98 19.65 -4.34
C TYR A 14 -8.34 18.88 -3.07
N GLU A 15 -9.28 17.94 -3.18
CA GLU A 15 -9.65 17.06 -2.08
C GLU A 15 -9.02 15.67 -2.28
N ASP A 16 -7.97 15.38 -1.50
CA ASP A 16 -7.43 14.04 -1.48
C ASP A 16 -8.38 13.09 -0.74
N HIS A 17 -8.61 11.90 -1.30
CA HIS A 17 -9.56 10.91 -0.80
C HIS A 17 -11.03 11.40 -0.64
N GLY A 18 -11.42 12.40 -1.43
CA GLY A 18 -12.79 12.89 -1.48
C GLY A 18 -13.79 11.87 -2.05
N LEU A 19 -13.33 10.98 -2.94
CA LEU A 19 -14.12 9.90 -3.52
C LEU A 19 -13.90 8.59 -2.77
N ARG A 20 -14.90 7.70 -2.76
CA ARG A 20 -14.75 6.33 -2.24
C ARG A 20 -15.08 5.34 -3.32
N LEU A 21 -14.15 4.42 -3.59
CA LEU A 21 -14.29 3.34 -4.55
C LEU A 21 -14.18 2.01 -3.80
N ARG A 22 -15.10 1.07 -4.06
CA ARG A 22 -15.10 -0.28 -3.47
C ARG A 22 -15.54 -1.30 -4.51
N VAL A 23 -15.29 -2.58 -4.27
CA VAL A 23 -15.91 -3.68 -5.01
C VAL A 23 -17.14 -4.15 -4.22
N LEU A 24 -18.26 -4.39 -4.88
CA LEU A 24 -19.48 -4.96 -4.29
C LEU A 24 -19.59 -6.46 -4.52
N GLY A 25 -19.12 -6.90 -5.68
CA GLY A 25 -19.18 -8.30 -6.09
C GLY A 25 -18.22 -8.56 -7.24
N ALA A 26 -17.91 -9.83 -7.44
CA ALA A 26 -17.12 -10.30 -8.55
C ALA A 26 -17.68 -11.60 -9.10
N SER A 27 -17.48 -11.81 -10.39
CA SER A 27 -17.64 -13.11 -11.04
C SER A 27 -16.36 -13.47 -11.76
N LEU A 28 -15.89 -14.70 -11.57
CA LEU A 28 -14.74 -15.29 -12.25
C LEU A 28 -15.23 -16.38 -13.20
N ASP A 29 -14.91 -16.27 -14.48
CA ASP A 29 -15.41 -17.16 -15.54
C ASP A 29 -16.93 -17.41 -15.44
N ASP A 30 -17.67 -16.29 -15.33
CA ASP A 30 -19.13 -16.22 -15.19
C ASP A 30 -19.71 -16.89 -13.93
N ARG A 31 -18.87 -17.18 -12.92
CA ARG A 31 -19.31 -17.71 -11.63
C ARG A 31 -19.14 -16.64 -10.54
N PRO A 32 -20.19 -16.30 -9.79
CA PRO A 32 -20.06 -15.37 -8.68
C PRO A 32 -19.10 -15.96 -7.63
N VAL A 33 -18.24 -15.11 -7.09
CA VAL A 33 -17.29 -15.49 -6.04
C VAL A 33 -17.48 -14.61 -4.82
N GLU A 34 -17.25 -15.19 -3.66
CA GLU A 34 -17.15 -14.42 -2.43
C GLU A 34 -15.81 -13.67 -2.42
N LEU A 35 -15.86 -12.38 -2.15
CA LEU A 35 -14.67 -11.54 -2.15
C LEU A 35 -13.96 -11.65 -0.81
N VAL A 36 -12.69 -12.03 -0.86
CA VAL A 36 -11.79 -11.91 0.29
C VAL A 36 -11.21 -10.50 0.28
N GLU A 37 -11.47 -9.74 1.35
CA GLU A 37 -10.90 -8.41 1.60
C GLU A 37 -9.75 -8.54 2.62
N PRO A 38 -8.52 -8.87 2.21
CA PRO A 38 -7.43 -9.10 3.16
C PRO A 38 -7.04 -7.83 3.92
N HIS A 39 -7.24 -6.65 3.31
CA HIS A 39 -6.95 -5.34 3.90
C HIS A 39 -8.01 -4.31 3.50
N ALA A 40 -8.01 -3.15 4.18
CA ALA A 40 -8.87 -2.03 3.80
C ALA A 40 -8.53 -1.50 2.39
N ASN A 41 -9.49 -1.59 1.45
CA ASN A 41 -9.34 -1.24 0.02
C ASN A 41 -8.48 -2.23 -0.79
N SER A 42 -8.49 -3.52 -0.43
CA SER A 42 -8.00 -4.58 -1.31
C SER A 42 -9.01 -5.70 -1.48
N VAL A 43 -8.92 -6.40 -2.61
CA VAL A 43 -9.73 -7.56 -2.95
C VAL A 43 -8.85 -8.61 -3.60
N GLU A 44 -8.94 -9.86 -3.14
CA GLU A 44 -8.25 -10.99 -3.76
C GLU A 44 -9.14 -11.68 -4.80
N LEU A 45 -8.60 -11.88 -6.01
CA LEU A 45 -9.28 -12.57 -7.11
C LEU A 45 -8.62 -13.93 -7.44
N GLY A 46 -7.45 -14.22 -6.87
CA GLY A 46 -6.69 -15.44 -7.13
C GLY A 46 -6.22 -15.57 -8.58
N THR A 47 -5.56 -16.70 -8.90
CA THR A 47 -4.91 -16.89 -10.20
C THR A 47 -5.70 -17.71 -11.21
N ASN A 48 -6.70 -18.47 -10.75
CA ASN A 48 -7.40 -19.49 -11.54
C ASN A 48 -8.68 -18.95 -12.19
N TRP A 49 -8.53 -18.06 -13.16
CA TRP A 49 -9.61 -17.56 -13.99
C TRP A 49 -9.07 -17.01 -15.31
N ALA A 50 -9.87 -16.98 -16.37
CA ALA A 50 -9.52 -16.34 -17.64
C ALA A 50 -10.14 -14.94 -17.76
N HIS A 51 -11.39 -14.81 -17.33
CA HIS A 51 -12.15 -13.56 -17.33
C HIS A 51 -12.71 -13.25 -15.94
N ALA A 52 -12.60 -11.99 -15.51
CA ALA A 52 -13.23 -11.52 -14.28
C ALA A 52 -14.09 -10.29 -14.57
N THR A 53 -15.29 -10.27 -13.98
CA THR A 53 -16.20 -9.13 -14.01
C THR A 53 -16.38 -8.63 -12.59
N LEU A 54 -16.03 -7.37 -12.34
CA LEU A 54 -16.19 -6.73 -11.03
C LEU A 54 -17.31 -5.71 -11.08
N GLU A 55 -18.11 -5.68 -10.02
CA GLU A 55 -19.06 -4.61 -9.77
C GLU A 55 -18.44 -3.61 -8.81
N LEU A 56 -18.07 -2.43 -9.31
CA LEU A 56 -17.49 -1.38 -8.48
C LEU A 56 -18.59 -0.45 -7.95
N GLU A 57 -18.54 -0.11 -6.66
CA GLU A 57 -19.31 1.01 -6.08
C GLU A 57 -18.43 2.25 -6.00
N LEU A 58 -18.87 3.33 -6.65
CA LEU A 58 -18.32 4.66 -6.46
C LEU A 58 -19.28 5.51 -5.63
N ARG A 59 -18.80 6.12 -4.55
CA ARG A 59 -19.50 7.19 -3.83
C ARG A 59 -18.81 8.53 -4.03
N ALA A 60 -19.59 9.50 -4.48
CA ALA A 60 -19.17 10.87 -4.71
C ALA A 60 -20.02 11.83 -3.86
N PRO A 61 -19.48 12.35 -2.75
CA PRO A 61 -20.22 13.29 -1.90
C PRO A 61 -20.50 14.61 -2.61
N GLY A 62 -21.74 15.12 -2.54
CA GLY A 62 -22.14 16.39 -3.16
C GLY A 62 -21.36 17.62 -2.63
N ARG A 63 -20.88 17.56 -1.38
CA ARG A 63 -19.94 18.54 -0.82
C ARG A 63 -18.69 18.78 -1.68
N LEU A 64 -18.26 17.82 -2.52
CA LEU A 64 -17.09 17.99 -3.39
C LEU A 64 -17.32 19.10 -4.43
N VAL A 65 -18.46 19.09 -5.12
CA VAL A 65 -18.80 20.16 -6.07
C VAL A 65 -18.94 21.51 -5.35
N ARG A 66 -19.59 21.53 -4.17
CA ARG A 66 -19.73 22.77 -3.39
C ARG A 66 -18.37 23.37 -2.98
N ARG A 67 -17.34 22.55 -2.78
CA ARG A 67 -16.00 22.99 -2.35
C ARG A 67 -15.04 23.27 -3.51
N LEU A 68 -15.13 22.50 -4.60
CA LEU A 68 -14.10 22.44 -5.65
C LEU A 68 -14.53 23.14 -6.95
N VAL A 69 -15.82 23.44 -7.10
CA VAL A 69 -16.40 24.06 -8.30
C VAL A 69 -16.93 25.46 -7.96
N ALA A 70 -16.74 26.40 -8.90
CA ALA A 70 -17.17 27.79 -8.74
C ALA A 70 -18.69 27.89 -8.55
N LYS A 71 -19.17 28.86 -7.75
CA LYS A 71 -20.58 28.94 -7.33
C LYS A 71 -21.57 28.93 -8.50
N HIS A 72 -21.25 29.62 -9.60
CA HIS A 72 -22.10 29.72 -10.78
C HIS A 72 -22.12 28.45 -11.65
N GLU A 73 -21.18 27.53 -11.46
CA GLU A 73 -21.12 26.26 -12.21
C GLU A 73 -21.81 25.11 -11.46
N ARG A 74 -22.24 25.29 -10.20
CA ARG A 74 -22.63 24.16 -9.34
C ARG A 74 -23.94 23.47 -9.72
N ASP A 75 -24.83 24.18 -10.41
CA ASP A 75 -26.12 23.63 -10.84
C ASP A 75 -25.97 22.68 -12.04
N SER A 76 -24.92 22.87 -12.84
CA SER A 76 -24.52 21.99 -13.94
C SER A 76 -22.99 21.89 -13.97
N PRO A 77 -22.38 21.18 -13.01
CA PRO A 77 -20.94 21.22 -12.82
C PRO A 77 -20.24 20.56 -14.00
N PRO A 78 -19.25 21.23 -14.62
CA PRO A 78 -18.50 20.70 -15.76
C PRO A 78 -17.44 19.70 -15.25
N VAL A 79 -17.91 18.63 -14.62
CA VAL A 79 -17.07 17.62 -13.98
C VAL A 79 -17.56 16.21 -14.28
N ALA A 80 -16.64 15.26 -14.27
CA ALA A 80 -16.88 13.85 -14.48
C ALA A 80 -16.00 13.02 -13.56
N VAL A 81 -16.41 11.78 -13.27
CA VAL A 81 -15.57 10.83 -12.57
C VAL A 81 -14.89 9.90 -13.56
N LEU A 82 -13.57 9.94 -13.55
CA LEU A 82 -12.69 9.08 -14.31
C LEU A 82 -12.19 7.95 -13.41
N ILE A 83 -12.38 6.70 -13.82
CA ILE A 83 -11.76 5.54 -13.19
C ILE A 83 -10.64 5.03 -14.09
N THR A 84 -9.46 4.87 -13.51
CA THR A 84 -8.30 4.33 -14.21
C THR A 84 -7.84 3.04 -13.57
N LEU A 85 -7.44 2.10 -14.41
CA LEU A 85 -6.78 0.85 -14.05
C LEU A 85 -5.31 0.94 -14.41
N ARG A 86 -4.46 0.49 -13.50
CA ARG A 86 -3.03 0.33 -13.73
C ARG A 86 -2.57 -1.03 -13.23
N CYS A 87 -1.87 -1.79 -14.06
CA CYS A 87 -1.10 -2.95 -13.64
C CYS A 87 0.39 -2.58 -13.75
N PRO A 88 1.10 -2.34 -12.63
CA PRO A 88 2.51 -1.97 -12.68
C PRO A 88 3.41 -3.02 -13.32
N ARG A 89 3.08 -4.32 -13.15
CA ARG A 89 3.91 -5.44 -13.59
C ARG A 89 3.85 -5.66 -15.10
N THR A 90 2.67 -5.57 -15.70
CA THR A 90 2.48 -5.68 -17.17
C THR A 90 2.56 -4.32 -17.87
N HIS A 91 2.78 -3.24 -17.12
CA HIS A 91 2.73 -1.86 -17.59
C HIS A 91 1.36 -1.42 -18.18
N LEU A 92 0.32 -2.25 -18.06
CA LEU A 92 -1.02 -1.90 -18.53
C LEU A 92 -1.53 -0.66 -17.80
N ARG A 93 -2.05 0.30 -18.58
CA ARG A 93 -2.75 1.48 -18.08
C ARG A 93 -3.95 1.73 -18.96
N ARG A 94 -5.14 1.78 -18.37
CA ARG A 94 -6.40 1.89 -19.12
C ARG A 94 -7.38 2.79 -18.39
N ARG A 95 -8.15 3.57 -19.16
CA ARG A 95 -9.38 4.19 -18.68
C ARG A 95 -10.46 3.12 -18.57
N VAL A 96 -10.96 2.85 -17.36
CA VAL A 96 -12.05 1.90 -17.10
C VAL A 96 -13.39 2.54 -17.39
N ALA A 97 -13.62 3.73 -16.84
CA ALA A 97 -14.89 4.43 -16.97
C ALA A 97 -14.67 5.94 -16.98
N LEU A 98 -15.58 6.65 -17.67
CA LEU A 98 -15.76 8.09 -17.56
C LEU A 98 -17.25 8.33 -17.38
N GLN A 99 -17.66 8.61 -16.14
CA GLN A 99 -19.05 8.82 -15.76
C GLN A 99 -19.31 10.30 -15.58
N ALA A 100 -20.45 10.79 -16.08
CA ALA A 100 -20.91 12.13 -15.76
C ALA A 100 -21.09 12.26 -14.23
N TRP A 101 -20.91 13.46 -13.70
CA TRP A 101 -21.14 13.70 -12.27
C TRP A 101 -22.60 13.39 -11.90
N PRO A 102 -22.86 12.67 -10.79
CA PRO A 102 -24.22 12.43 -10.31
C PRO A 102 -24.96 13.74 -10.11
N SER A 103 -26.18 13.83 -10.64
CA SER A 103 -27.09 14.92 -10.31
C SER A 103 -27.51 14.87 -8.83
N THR A 104 -27.42 13.70 -8.19
CA THR A 104 -27.92 13.46 -6.82
C THR A 104 -26.78 13.28 -5.82
N GLU A 105 -26.86 13.98 -4.68
CA GLU A 105 -25.85 13.91 -3.63
C GLU A 105 -25.82 12.51 -2.98
N GLY A 106 -24.65 11.85 -3.01
CA GLY A 106 -24.45 10.53 -2.36
C GLY A 106 -24.83 9.32 -3.21
N GLU A 107 -25.12 9.53 -4.50
CA GLU A 107 -25.44 8.47 -5.44
C GLU A 107 -24.31 7.43 -5.55
N ARG A 108 -24.72 6.16 -5.62
CA ARG A 108 -23.83 5.00 -5.76
C ARG A 108 -23.90 4.56 -7.21
N PHE A 109 -22.74 4.43 -7.85
CA PHE A 109 -22.67 3.90 -9.20
C PHE A 109 -22.13 2.49 -9.18
N GLY A 110 -22.88 1.56 -9.76
CA GLY A 110 -22.38 0.26 -10.17
C GLY A 110 -21.63 0.41 -11.49
N ILE A 111 -20.34 0.10 -11.51
CA ILE A 111 -19.52 0.19 -12.72
C ILE A 111 -18.97 -1.21 -13.00
N PRO A 112 -19.41 -1.87 -14.09
CA PRO A 112 -18.86 -3.16 -14.47
C PRO A 112 -17.42 -2.97 -14.99
N LEU A 113 -16.50 -3.76 -14.47
CA LEU A 113 -15.11 -3.80 -14.93
C LEU A 113 -14.78 -5.22 -15.38
N ALA A 114 -14.55 -5.37 -16.69
CA ALA A 114 -14.07 -6.61 -17.28
C ALA A 114 -12.52 -6.65 -17.27
N LEU A 115 -11.99 -7.77 -16.80
CA LEU A 115 -10.57 -8.08 -16.71
C LEU A 115 -10.28 -9.35 -17.50
N VAL A 116 -9.13 -9.37 -18.18
CA VAL A 116 -8.60 -10.55 -18.88
C VAL A 116 -7.31 -10.94 -18.16
N ARG A 117 -7.22 -12.18 -17.71
CA ARG A 117 -6.13 -12.66 -16.85
C ARG A 117 -4.75 -12.47 -17.47
N ASP A 118 -4.62 -12.74 -18.76
CA ASP A 118 -3.36 -12.71 -19.50
C ASP A 118 -2.79 -11.30 -19.70
N GLU A 119 -3.60 -10.25 -19.54
CA GLU A 119 -3.15 -8.86 -19.62
C GLU A 119 -2.56 -8.36 -18.29
N LEU A 120 -2.69 -9.14 -17.22
CA LEU A 120 -2.50 -8.71 -15.84
C LEU A 120 -1.56 -9.66 -15.09
N ALA A 121 -0.79 -9.11 -14.16
CA ALA A 121 0.06 -9.89 -13.26
C ALA A 121 0.31 -9.13 -11.96
N GLY A 122 0.43 -9.86 -10.85
CA GLY A 122 0.63 -9.33 -9.51
C GLY A 122 -0.60 -8.58 -9.02
N LEU A 123 -0.43 -7.28 -8.82
CA LEU A 123 -1.48 -6.38 -8.34
C LEU A 123 -1.98 -5.45 -9.44
N VAL A 124 -3.26 -5.09 -9.33
CA VAL A 124 -3.92 -4.09 -10.17
C VAL A 124 -4.43 -2.97 -9.30
N GLU A 125 -4.08 -1.74 -9.65
CA GLU A 125 -4.48 -0.52 -8.96
C GLU A 125 -5.67 0.11 -9.69
N LEU A 126 -6.71 0.44 -8.95
CA LEU A 126 -7.86 1.20 -9.39
C LEU A 126 -7.92 2.54 -8.65
N ASP A 127 -7.93 3.63 -9.41
CA ASP A 127 -8.06 4.98 -8.88
C ASP A 127 -9.28 5.67 -9.50
N ALA A 128 -10.09 6.32 -8.66
CA ALA A 128 -11.13 7.24 -9.12
C ALA A 128 -10.67 8.69 -8.98
N HIS A 129 -10.99 9.50 -9.99
CA HIS A 129 -10.63 10.91 -10.05
C HIS A 129 -11.84 11.74 -10.45
N LEU A 130 -12.12 12.80 -9.69
CA LEU A 130 -13.02 13.85 -10.14
C LEU A 130 -12.22 14.78 -11.05
N ILE A 131 -12.63 14.95 -12.29
CA ILE A 131 -11.96 15.80 -13.28
C ILE A 131 -12.90 16.86 -13.82
N ARG A 132 -12.36 18.00 -14.25
CA ARG A 132 -13.09 18.96 -15.08
C ARG A 132 -13.26 18.42 -16.49
N THR A 133 -14.47 18.51 -17.05
CA THR A 133 -14.76 18.15 -18.45
C THR A 133 -14.64 19.35 -19.39
N ALA A 134 -14.79 20.57 -18.87
CA ALA A 134 -14.63 21.81 -19.63
C ALA A 134 -13.81 22.85 -18.83
N PRO A 135 -13.22 23.83 -19.52
CA PRO A 135 -12.60 24.98 -18.86
C PRO A 135 -13.59 25.72 -17.94
N ALA A 136 -13.09 26.50 -16.98
CA ALA A 136 -13.95 27.36 -16.18
C ALA A 136 -14.57 28.47 -17.03
N ALA A 137 -15.87 28.69 -16.85
CA ALA A 137 -16.60 29.74 -17.54
C ALA A 137 -16.06 31.14 -17.20
N ASP A 138 -15.59 31.34 -15.96
CA ASP A 138 -14.87 32.53 -15.52
C ASP A 138 -13.55 32.13 -14.83
N PRO A 139 -12.41 32.22 -15.54
CA PRO A 139 -11.08 31.92 -15.00
C PRO A 139 -10.65 32.85 -13.85
N SER A 140 -11.32 33.99 -13.67
CA SER A 140 -11.01 35.00 -12.65
C SER A 140 -11.84 34.86 -11.36
N ALA A 141 -12.82 33.94 -11.34
CA ALA A 141 -13.79 33.74 -10.25
C ALA A 141 -13.21 33.23 -8.90
N GLY A 142 -11.88 33.12 -8.78
CA GLY A 142 -11.21 32.92 -7.50
C GLY A 142 -9.91 32.12 -7.62
N ALA A 143 -8.86 32.60 -6.96
CA ALA A 143 -7.50 32.05 -6.97
C ALA A 143 -7.33 30.60 -6.44
N ARG A 144 -8.43 29.87 -6.19
CA ARG A 144 -8.44 28.50 -5.65
C ARG A 144 -9.30 27.52 -6.45
N VAL A 145 -9.82 27.87 -7.63
CA VAL A 145 -10.62 26.95 -8.46
C VAL A 145 -9.84 26.54 -9.69
N ALA A 146 -9.94 25.26 -10.08
CA ALA A 146 -9.29 24.79 -11.31
C ALA A 146 -10.01 25.33 -12.54
N SER A 147 -9.24 25.81 -13.52
CA SER A 147 -9.77 26.47 -14.73
C SER A 147 -9.62 25.68 -16.02
N LEU A 148 -8.79 24.62 -16.05
CA LEU A 148 -8.50 23.85 -17.25
C LEU A 148 -9.35 22.56 -17.33
N ALA A 149 -9.70 22.16 -18.55
CA ALA A 149 -10.30 20.85 -18.81
C ALA A 149 -9.29 19.73 -18.56
N GLY A 150 -9.76 18.57 -18.11
CA GLY A 150 -8.94 17.42 -17.74
C GLY A 150 -8.25 17.54 -16.37
N THR A 151 -8.38 18.70 -15.71
CA THR A 151 -7.78 18.93 -14.41
C THR A 151 -8.44 18.12 -13.30
N ARG A 152 -7.62 17.52 -12.43
CA ARG A 152 -8.09 16.74 -11.28
C ARG A 152 -8.49 17.66 -10.13
N LEU A 153 -9.66 17.40 -9.57
CA LEU A 153 -10.27 18.13 -8.45
C LEU A 153 -10.28 17.29 -7.17
N ALA A 154 -10.45 15.97 -7.29
CA ALA A 154 -10.43 15.05 -6.15
C ALA A 154 -9.95 13.66 -6.57
N GLY A 155 -9.51 12.86 -5.59
CA GLY A 155 -9.12 11.46 -5.77
C GLY A 155 -9.82 10.52 -4.79
N SER A 156 -9.79 9.22 -5.08
CA SER A 156 -10.08 8.17 -4.08
C SER A 156 -8.82 7.70 -3.37
N ARG A 157 -8.97 6.82 -2.39
CA ARG A 157 -7.90 5.87 -2.07
C ARG A 157 -7.76 4.88 -3.23
N THR A 158 -6.55 4.41 -3.47
CA THR A 158 -6.30 3.36 -4.46
C THR A 158 -6.93 2.05 -3.96
N LEU A 159 -7.79 1.46 -4.78
CA LEU A 159 -8.35 0.12 -4.57
C LEU A 159 -7.41 -0.88 -5.25
N THR A 160 -6.96 -1.91 -4.53
CA THR A 160 -6.00 -2.88 -5.04
C THR A 160 -6.68 -4.23 -5.29
N LEU A 161 -6.56 -4.77 -6.49
CA LEU A 161 -6.93 -6.15 -6.80
C LEU A 161 -5.68 -7.02 -6.78
N LEU A 162 -5.68 -8.07 -5.96
CA LEU A 162 -4.61 -9.05 -5.86
C LEU A 162 -4.96 -10.23 -6.76
N LEU A 163 -4.22 -10.40 -7.86
CA LEU A 163 -4.48 -11.47 -8.83
C LEU A 163 -3.58 -12.67 -8.58
N ASP A 164 -2.28 -12.41 -8.53
CA ASP A 164 -1.38 -13.41 -7.98
C ASP A 164 -1.50 -13.31 -6.47
N GLN A 165 -1.41 -14.45 -5.75
CA GLN A 165 -0.97 -14.38 -4.36
C GLN A 165 0.22 -13.44 -4.39
N PRO A 166 0.20 -12.32 -3.63
CA PRO A 166 1.40 -11.53 -3.53
C PRO A 166 2.50 -12.53 -3.22
N GLU A 167 3.61 -12.53 -3.99
CA GLU A 167 4.88 -13.08 -3.46
C GLU A 167 4.84 -12.65 -2.01
N VAL A 168 4.73 -13.61 -1.08
CA VAL A 168 4.46 -13.31 0.32
C VAL A 168 5.53 -12.31 0.70
N ARG A 169 5.16 -11.03 0.63
CA ARG A 169 5.95 -9.96 1.15
C ARG A 169 5.64 -10.18 2.58
N ALA A 170 6.52 -10.96 3.19
CA ALA A 170 6.65 -11.13 4.61
C ALA A 170 6.17 -9.80 5.23
N GLY A 171 4.96 -9.76 5.82
CA GLY A 171 4.29 -8.49 6.12
C GLY A 171 2.75 -8.45 6.10
N ASN A 172 2.00 -9.50 5.73
CA ASN A 172 0.52 -9.49 5.85
C ASN A 172 0.00 -9.49 7.31
N TYR A 173 0.90 -9.44 8.28
CA TYR A 173 0.59 -9.27 9.70
C TYR A 173 1.32 -8.07 10.30
N LEU A 174 1.64 -7.05 9.50
CA LEU A 174 2.36 -5.87 9.94
C LEU A 174 1.71 -4.62 9.36
N ASP A 175 1.01 -3.88 10.23
CA ASP A 175 0.45 -2.58 9.88
C ASP A 175 1.53 -1.52 9.84
N VAL A 176 1.47 -0.59 8.88
CA VAL A 176 2.47 0.48 8.75
C VAL A 176 1.79 1.85 8.88
N HIS A 177 2.23 2.63 9.87
CA HIS A 177 1.68 3.95 10.16
C HIS A 177 2.78 5.02 10.19
N TYR A 178 2.45 6.26 9.83
CA TYR A 178 3.33 7.40 10.07
C TYR A 178 2.97 8.07 11.40
N ARG A 179 3.98 8.40 12.21
CA ARG A 179 3.82 9.14 13.47
C ARG A 179 5.02 10.04 13.70
N ARG A 180 4.81 11.25 14.21
CA ARG A 180 5.91 12.13 14.67
C ARG A 180 6.43 11.62 16.00
N PHE A 181 7.71 11.33 16.08
CA PHE A 181 8.31 10.77 17.30
C PHE A 181 8.65 11.88 18.31
N SER A 182 8.80 13.12 17.86
CA SER A 182 8.83 14.30 18.72
C SER A 182 7.58 14.45 19.60
N ASP A 183 6.46 13.94 19.10
CA ASP A 183 5.14 14.09 19.70
C ASP A 183 4.67 12.78 20.39
N ASP A 184 5.48 11.70 20.34
CA ASP A 184 5.17 10.38 20.93
C ASP A 184 6.14 10.08 22.08
N PRO A 185 5.69 10.18 23.35
CA PRO A 185 6.54 9.88 24.51
C PRO A 185 6.96 8.42 24.59
N GLY A 186 6.31 7.51 23.87
CA GLY A 186 6.70 6.10 23.74
C GLY A 186 7.70 5.82 22.61
N ALA A 187 8.13 6.85 21.86
CA ALA A 187 9.14 6.68 20.83
C ALA A 187 10.56 6.55 21.43
N PRO A 188 11.48 5.79 20.80
CA PRO A 188 12.83 5.58 21.35
C PRO A 188 13.61 6.90 21.45
N ASN A 189 13.50 7.73 20.40
CA ASN A 189 13.90 9.13 20.35
C ASN A 189 13.40 9.75 19.02
N ALA A 190 13.44 11.09 18.91
CA ALA A 190 12.99 11.82 17.72
C ALA A 190 13.87 11.59 16.46
N SER A 191 15.08 11.05 16.60
CA SER A 191 15.96 10.75 15.45
C SER A 191 15.80 9.33 14.92
N ALA A 192 15.10 8.45 15.63
CA ALA A 192 14.84 7.08 15.21
C ALA A 192 14.05 7.06 13.90
N LEU A 193 14.35 6.09 13.04
CA LEU A 193 13.69 5.97 11.74
C LEU A 193 12.30 5.33 11.86
N TYR A 194 12.18 4.34 12.74
CA TYR A 194 10.95 3.58 12.95
C TYR A 194 10.87 3.05 14.39
N ARG A 195 9.68 2.63 14.79
CA ARG A 195 9.38 1.89 16.03
C ARG A 195 8.49 0.72 15.66
N LEU A 196 8.77 -0.46 16.22
CA LEU A 196 7.94 -1.63 16.06
C LEU A 196 7.17 -1.89 17.36
N GLU A 197 5.86 -2.03 17.26
CA GLU A 197 4.97 -2.37 18.35
C GLU A 197 4.47 -3.79 18.12
N LEU A 198 4.71 -4.68 19.09
CA LEU A 198 4.40 -6.11 19.00
C LEU A 198 3.35 -6.54 20.04
N GLU A 199 2.71 -5.57 20.69
CA GLU A 199 1.65 -5.81 21.65
C GLU A 199 0.31 -5.81 20.93
N GLY A 200 -0.36 -6.96 20.92
CA GLY A 200 -1.70 -7.13 20.35
C GLY A 200 -1.77 -8.08 19.15
N GLU A 201 -2.98 -8.14 18.58
CA GLU A 201 -3.35 -9.08 17.51
C GLU A 201 -2.68 -8.80 16.16
N THR A 202 -2.12 -7.60 15.97
CA THR A 202 -1.41 -7.22 14.74
C THR A 202 -0.23 -6.30 15.06
N PRO A 203 1.01 -6.71 14.74
CA PRO A 203 2.19 -5.87 14.83
C PRO A 203 2.04 -4.55 14.07
N ILE A 204 2.54 -3.46 14.66
CA ILE A 204 2.48 -2.12 14.06
C ILE A 204 3.88 -1.55 13.90
N LEU A 205 4.28 -1.28 12.65
CA LEU A 205 5.46 -0.53 12.28
C LEU A 205 5.12 0.97 12.16
N TYR A 206 5.57 1.75 13.13
CA TYR A 206 5.52 3.20 13.04
C TYR A 206 6.77 3.73 12.32
N LEU A 207 6.58 4.47 11.23
CA LEU A 207 7.61 5.23 10.55
C LEU A 207 7.63 6.67 11.08
N ASN A 208 8.82 7.17 11.40
CA ASN A 208 8.94 8.49 11.99
C ASN A 208 8.69 9.60 10.94
N ALA A 209 7.65 10.38 11.18
CA ALA A 209 7.22 11.48 10.32
C ALA A 209 8.04 12.78 10.51
N ASP A 210 8.91 12.85 11.53
CA ASP A 210 9.83 13.99 11.74
C ASP A 210 10.92 14.05 10.66
N HIS A 211 11.21 12.90 10.03
CA HIS A 211 12.09 12.83 8.86
C HIS A 211 11.35 13.25 7.58
N GLU A 212 10.94 14.53 7.53
CA GLU A 212 10.20 15.10 6.39
C GLU A 212 10.94 14.95 5.05
N SER A 213 12.27 14.95 5.09
CA SER A 213 13.13 14.72 3.93
C SER A 213 13.10 13.27 3.44
N LEU A 214 12.77 12.30 4.28
CA LEU A 214 12.73 10.89 3.91
C LEU A 214 11.34 10.46 3.43
N ARG A 215 10.28 11.05 3.99
CA ARG A 215 8.89 10.68 3.72
C ARG A 215 8.51 10.62 2.23
N PRO A 216 8.78 11.63 1.37
CA PRO A 216 8.43 11.52 -0.05
C PRO A 216 9.27 10.50 -0.83
N THR A 217 10.37 10.01 -0.26
CA THR A 217 11.13 8.89 -0.81
C THR A 217 10.42 7.58 -0.43
N LEU A 218 10.04 7.43 0.83
CA LEU A 218 9.28 6.27 1.33
C LEU A 218 7.91 6.12 0.64
N ASP A 219 7.20 7.23 0.46
CA ASP A 219 5.90 7.32 -0.23
C ASP A 219 6.01 7.26 -1.76
N SER A 220 7.23 7.19 -2.31
CA SER A 220 7.42 7.12 -3.76
C SER A 220 6.65 5.93 -4.30
N LYS A 221 5.83 6.13 -5.35
CA LYS A 221 5.20 5.04 -6.13
C LYS A 221 6.01 4.66 -7.39
N GLY A 222 7.16 5.31 -7.59
CA GLY A 222 8.05 5.02 -8.71
C GLY A 222 8.71 3.65 -8.55
N THR A 223 8.88 2.90 -9.63
CA THR A 223 9.56 1.59 -9.63
C THR A 223 10.99 1.66 -10.15
N ARG A 224 11.41 2.83 -10.65
CA ARG A 224 12.73 3.10 -11.23
C ARG A 224 13.25 4.47 -10.78
N GLY A 225 14.58 4.64 -10.86
CA GLY A 225 15.27 5.89 -10.57
C GLY A 225 15.64 6.07 -9.09
N PRO A 226 16.43 7.12 -8.76
CA PRO A 226 17.20 7.13 -7.52
C PRO A 226 16.33 7.10 -6.27
N ARG A 227 15.17 7.76 -6.31
CA ARG A 227 14.20 7.75 -5.21
C ARG A 227 13.60 6.37 -4.95
N ALA A 228 13.29 5.61 -6.00
CA ALA A 228 12.79 4.24 -5.84
C ALA A 228 13.89 3.34 -5.23
N ARG A 229 15.15 3.52 -5.65
CA ARG A 229 16.29 2.77 -5.11
C ARG A 229 16.56 3.07 -3.66
N VAL A 230 16.58 4.35 -3.27
CA VAL A 230 16.74 4.75 -1.86
C VAL A 230 15.58 4.23 -1.02
N ARG A 231 14.34 4.33 -1.52
CA ARG A 231 13.17 3.75 -0.84
C ARG A 231 13.35 2.26 -0.58
N ASP A 232 13.66 1.50 -1.63
CA ASP A 232 13.80 0.05 -1.54
C ASP A 232 14.95 -0.32 -0.59
N LEU A 233 16.07 0.39 -0.63
CA LEU A 233 17.20 0.20 0.28
C LEU A 233 16.82 0.47 1.75
N VAL A 234 16.06 1.54 2.01
CA VAL A 234 15.60 1.88 3.36
C VAL A 234 14.61 0.84 3.86
N PHE A 235 13.64 0.42 3.05
CA PHE A 235 12.71 -0.63 3.45
C PHE A 235 13.39 -1.97 3.65
N GLU A 236 14.39 -2.33 2.84
CA GLU A 236 15.20 -3.52 3.06
C GLU A 236 15.88 -3.48 4.43
N ARG A 237 16.49 -2.34 4.78
CA ARG A 237 17.16 -2.18 6.08
C ARG A 237 16.19 -2.29 7.26
N ILE A 238 15.00 -1.70 7.13
CA ILE A 238 13.94 -1.80 8.13
C ILE A 238 13.47 -3.25 8.23
N ALA A 239 13.19 -3.90 7.09
CA ALA A 239 12.68 -5.26 7.02
C ALA A 239 13.59 -6.25 7.73
N SER A 240 14.90 -6.23 7.49
CA SER A 240 15.85 -7.12 8.18
C SER A 240 15.74 -6.99 9.70
N SER A 241 15.65 -5.76 10.19
CA SER A 241 15.56 -5.48 11.63
C SER A 241 14.21 -5.84 12.24
N VAL A 242 13.13 -5.69 11.47
CA VAL A 242 11.77 -6.07 11.89
C VAL A 242 11.65 -7.59 11.97
N TRP A 243 12.19 -8.33 10.99
CA TRP A 243 12.19 -9.80 11.02
C TRP A 243 12.91 -10.36 12.23
N THR A 244 14.10 -9.84 12.55
CA THR A 244 14.82 -10.24 13.76
C THR A 244 13.95 -10.03 15.01
N GLN A 245 13.32 -8.87 15.16
CA GLN A 245 12.47 -8.58 16.33
C GLN A 245 11.23 -9.48 16.41
N LEU A 246 10.57 -9.74 15.28
CA LEU A 246 9.42 -10.64 15.22
C LEU A 246 9.81 -12.05 15.65
N VAL A 247 10.91 -12.60 15.10
CA VAL A 247 11.37 -13.94 15.47
C VAL A 247 11.73 -13.99 16.96
N LEU A 248 12.50 -13.02 17.47
CA LEU A 248 12.87 -12.99 18.89
C LEU A 248 11.64 -12.90 19.80
N ARG A 249 10.63 -12.11 19.43
CA ARG A 249 9.38 -12.00 20.20
C ARG A 249 8.65 -13.33 20.26
N VAL A 250 8.51 -14.01 19.12
CA VAL A 250 7.82 -15.30 19.10
C VAL A 250 8.65 -16.38 19.80
N SER A 251 9.97 -16.38 19.67
CA SER A 251 10.85 -17.27 20.43
C SER A 251 10.72 -17.07 21.94
N ALA A 252 10.67 -15.82 22.40
CA ALA A 252 10.43 -15.52 23.82
C ALA A 252 9.08 -16.06 24.28
N ARG A 253 8.02 -15.84 23.48
CA ARG A 253 6.67 -16.36 23.77
C ARG A 253 6.66 -17.89 23.88
N LEU A 254 7.31 -18.59 22.95
CA LEU A 254 7.37 -20.06 22.97
C LEU A 254 8.09 -20.57 24.21
N VAL A 255 9.16 -19.91 24.64
CA VAL A 255 9.91 -20.31 25.84
C VAL A 255 9.12 -20.03 27.12
N ASP A 256 8.39 -18.91 27.18
CA ASP A 256 7.65 -18.51 28.37
C ASP A 256 6.30 -19.25 28.51
N ASP A 257 5.51 -19.31 27.43
CA ASP A 257 4.11 -19.76 27.44
C ASP A 257 3.87 -21.09 26.68
N GLY A 258 4.85 -21.57 25.90
CA GLY A 258 4.78 -22.82 25.14
C GLY A 258 4.00 -22.75 23.82
N GLU A 259 3.20 -21.70 23.59
CA GLU A 259 2.40 -21.57 22.37
C GLU A 259 2.23 -20.09 21.91
N PRO A 260 2.06 -19.85 20.60
CA PRO A 260 1.79 -18.52 20.07
C PRO A 260 0.37 -18.04 20.43
N ALA A 261 0.29 -16.81 20.95
CA ALA A 261 -0.94 -16.16 21.36
C ALA A 261 -1.75 -15.60 20.17
N TYR A 262 -1.06 -15.15 19.12
CA TYR A 262 -1.67 -14.46 17.97
C TYR A 262 -1.39 -15.17 16.65
N ASP A 263 -2.26 -14.95 15.65
CA ASP A 263 -2.12 -15.54 14.31
C ASP A 263 -0.83 -15.11 13.61
N TRP A 264 -0.40 -13.87 13.84
CA TRP A 264 0.84 -13.37 13.27
C TRP A 264 2.07 -14.10 13.81
N GLU A 265 2.05 -14.53 15.07
CA GLU A 265 3.14 -15.27 15.69
C GLU A 265 3.26 -16.66 15.05
N ARG A 266 2.12 -17.34 14.83
CA ARG A 266 2.06 -18.60 14.07
C ARG A 266 2.63 -18.43 12.67
N ALA A 267 2.22 -17.39 11.96
CA ALA A 267 2.70 -17.13 10.61
C ALA A 267 4.20 -16.84 10.55
N VAL A 268 4.76 -16.16 11.56
CA VAL A 268 6.21 -15.97 11.69
C VAL A 268 6.90 -17.33 11.83
N LEU A 269 6.40 -18.24 12.67
CA LEU A 269 6.97 -19.58 12.84
C LEU A 269 6.90 -20.40 11.55
N ASP A 270 5.74 -20.47 10.93
CA ASP A 270 5.52 -21.18 9.67
C ASP A 270 6.48 -20.69 8.58
N GLN A 271 6.71 -19.38 8.56
CA GLN A 271 7.61 -18.75 7.61
C GLN A 271 9.10 -19.02 7.93
N TRP A 272 9.52 -18.97 9.19
CA TRP A 272 10.94 -18.94 9.58
C TRP A 272 11.52 -20.27 10.02
N LEU A 273 10.74 -21.14 10.65
CA LEU A 273 11.21 -22.44 11.10
C LEU A 273 11.81 -23.28 9.97
N PRO A 274 11.20 -23.39 8.78
CA PRO A 274 11.80 -24.14 7.66
C PRO A 274 13.13 -23.56 7.18
N ARG A 275 13.34 -22.25 7.31
CA ARG A 275 14.58 -21.58 6.88
C ARG A 275 15.68 -21.68 7.93
N LEU A 276 15.33 -21.57 9.20
CA LEU A 276 16.26 -21.70 10.32
C LEU A 276 16.77 -23.13 10.47
N TYR A 277 15.90 -24.11 10.19
CA TYR A 277 16.14 -25.54 10.43
C TYR A 277 15.73 -26.39 9.22
N PRO A 278 16.35 -26.20 8.05
CA PRO A 278 15.97 -26.90 6.81
C PRO A 278 16.15 -28.42 6.94
N GLU A 279 17.20 -28.84 7.64
CA GLU A 279 17.56 -30.25 7.86
C GLU A 279 16.71 -30.96 8.94
N ARG A 280 15.81 -30.23 9.62
CA ARG A 280 14.96 -30.79 10.68
C ARG A 280 13.57 -31.08 10.17
N ARG A 281 12.95 -32.13 10.72
CA ARG A 281 11.53 -32.44 10.49
C ARG A 281 10.65 -31.34 11.09
N ALA A 282 9.48 -31.11 10.51
CA ALA A 282 8.56 -30.04 10.93
C ALA A 282 8.29 -30.04 12.44
N GLU A 283 8.03 -31.21 13.01
CA GLU A 283 7.76 -31.43 14.45
C GLU A 283 8.93 -31.06 15.37
N GLU A 284 10.17 -31.10 14.87
CA GLU A 284 11.38 -30.87 15.66
C GLU A 284 11.84 -29.40 15.64
N ARG A 285 11.35 -28.60 14.68
CA ARG A 285 11.86 -27.25 14.41
C ARG A 285 11.57 -26.27 15.55
N GLN A 286 10.41 -26.39 16.18
CA GLN A 286 10.02 -25.50 17.28
C GLN A 286 10.92 -25.70 18.50
N SER A 287 11.15 -26.95 18.92
CA SER A 287 12.06 -27.27 20.03
C SER A 287 13.52 -26.88 19.72
N CYS A 288 13.92 -26.89 18.44
CA CYS A 288 15.19 -26.29 18.03
C CYS A 288 15.23 -24.78 18.28
N LEU A 289 14.18 -24.05 17.91
CA LEU A 289 14.08 -22.60 18.15
C LEU A 289 14.11 -22.25 19.63
N GLU A 290 13.35 -22.97 20.47
CA GLU A 290 13.30 -22.77 21.93
C GLU A 290 14.67 -22.97 22.58
N ARG A 291 15.41 -24.01 22.17
CA ARG A 291 16.77 -24.26 22.63
C ARG A 291 17.75 -23.19 22.16
N ASP A 292 17.70 -22.83 20.88
CA ASP A 292 18.61 -21.83 20.31
C ASP A 292 18.33 -20.44 20.88
N PHE A 293 17.10 -20.14 21.32
CA PHE A 293 16.78 -18.89 22.01
C PHE A 293 17.52 -18.74 23.35
N GLN A 294 17.88 -19.84 24.02
CA GLN A 294 18.74 -19.81 25.20
C GLN A 294 20.20 -19.41 24.86
N ASP A 295 20.59 -19.52 23.58
CA ASP A 295 21.86 -19.05 23.03
C ASP A 295 21.59 -17.96 21.97
N LEU A 296 21.11 -16.81 22.46
CA LEU A 296 20.78 -15.65 21.62
C LEU A 296 21.89 -15.28 20.62
N PRO A 297 23.19 -15.26 20.96
CA PRO A 297 24.25 -15.00 19.99
C PRO A 297 24.22 -15.95 18.78
N MET A 298 24.04 -17.25 19.01
CA MET A 298 23.95 -18.24 17.92
C MET A 298 22.69 -18.03 17.08
N LEU A 299 21.53 -17.82 17.71
CA LEU A 299 20.28 -17.59 17.01
C LEU A 299 20.34 -16.32 16.14
N LEU A 300 20.88 -15.22 16.67
CA LEU A 300 21.05 -13.97 15.95
C LEU A 300 22.00 -14.11 14.77
N ALA A 301 23.12 -14.82 14.93
CA ALA A 301 24.05 -15.07 13.83
C ALA A 301 23.39 -15.90 12.70
N ARG A 302 22.57 -16.90 13.06
CA ARG A 302 21.82 -17.70 12.10
C ARG A 302 20.77 -16.88 11.35
N LEU A 303 20.02 -16.04 12.07
CA LEU A 303 19.04 -15.13 11.48
C LEU A 303 19.69 -14.14 10.51
N ASP A 304 20.81 -13.54 10.92
CA ASP A 304 21.56 -12.61 10.09
C ASP A 304 22.07 -13.28 8.81
N ALA A 305 22.62 -14.50 8.90
CA ALA A 305 23.06 -15.25 7.73
C ALA A 305 21.94 -15.48 6.70
N ILE A 306 20.73 -15.85 7.15
CA ILE A 306 19.57 -16.02 6.27
C ILE A 306 19.17 -14.68 5.64
N LEU A 307 19.08 -13.63 6.46
CA LEU A 307 18.71 -12.29 6.00
C LEU A 307 19.72 -11.71 5.00
N GLN A 308 21.00 -12.02 5.13
CA GLN A 308 22.03 -11.60 4.19
C GLN A 308 21.92 -12.33 2.84
N VAL A 309 21.59 -13.62 2.85
CA VAL A 309 21.48 -14.44 1.63
C VAL A 309 20.19 -14.16 0.86
N GLU A 310 19.06 -14.08 1.57
CA GLU A 310 17.75 -13.81 0.95
C GLU A 310 17.53 -12.31 0.69
N GLY A 311 18.26 -11.46 1.41
CA GLY A 311 18.18 -10.02 1.31
C GLY A 311 18.62 -9.49 -0.05
N LYS A 312 18.05 -8.35 -0.43
CA LYS A 312 18.34 -7.66 -1.70
C LYS A 312 19.32 -6.51 -1.52
N LEU A 313 19.89 -6.32 -0.32
CA LEU A 313 20.69 -5.15 0.05
C LEU A 313 21.86 -4.91 -0.93
N ALA A 314 22.67 -5.95 -1.20
CA ALA A 314 23.81 -5.84 -2.13
C ALA A 314 23.37 -5.48 -3.56
N ALA A 315 22.31 -6.10 -4.05
CA ALA A 315 21.77 -5.85 -5.38
C ALA A 315 21.14 -4.44 -5.48
N LEU A 316 20.50 -3.96 -4.43
CA LEU A 316 19.92 -2.62 -4.35
C LEU A 316 21.01 -1.53 -4.26
N ALA A 317 22.06 -1.78 -3.47
CA ALA A 317 23.22 -0.89 -3.38
C ALA A 317 23.94 -0.75 -4.72
N ALA A 318 24.18 -1.86 -5.43
CA ALA A 318 24.79 -1.84 -6.76
C ALA A 318 23.96 -1.09 -7.81
N LYS A 319 22.62 -1.23 -7.74
CA LYS A 319 21.72 -0.47 -8.61
C LYS A 319 21.74 1.03 -8.30
N LEU A 320 21.89 1.40 -7.03
CA LEU A 320 21.95 2.79 -6.62
C LEU A 320 23.24 3.45 -7.10
N THR A 321 24.40 2.80 -6.95
CA THR A 321 25.70 3.34 -7.40
C THR A 321 25.75 3.51 -8.91
N GLY A 322 25.17 2.58 -9.67
CA GLY A 322 25.05 2.67 -11.13
C GLY A 322 24.11 3.77 -11.64
N GLU A 323 23.22 4.32 -10.81
CA GLU A 323 22.35 5.45 -11.17
C GLU A 323 23.00 6.82 -10.90
N PHE A 324 24.11 6.86 -10.15
CA PHE A 324 24.88 8.08 -9.84
C PHE A 324 26.25 8.15 -10.55
N SER A 325 26.60 7.12 -11.32
CA SER A 325 27.78 7.09 -12.20
C SER A 325 27.40 7.55 -13.61
#